data_AF-A0A963JTM7-F1
#
_entry.id   AF-A0A963JTM7-F1
#
_cell.length_a   1.000
_cell.length_b   1.000
_cell.length_c   1.000
_cell.angle_alpha   90.00
_cell.angle_beta   90.00
_cell.angle_gamma   90.00
#
_symmetry.space_group_name_H-M   'P 1'
#
loop_
_entity.id
_entity.type
_entity.pdbx_description
1 polymer ?
#
loop_
_entity_poly.entity_id
_entity_poly.type
_entity_poly.pdbx_seq_one_letter_code
_entity_poly.pdbx_strand_id
1 'polypeptide(L)'
;SRPKVDPEVVAKAAQVVGAALEKLEQETAEGHGKASAGAAAALRAVLKTQGRHIDAALEQRVHTALVAAGELEGWQRWSADQVREDLLAKAEALLKRPEGQALGGRKMQETLRQLREQWKQADQGGTPNHGLWKKFDEACNAAHKVVEAWLDKIRTESAEHKAQRLALVEEVKAWAQEHAHSGDWKAINRALHQFGDRWRESGHVGEKVFAELQPLWKQAIALAAQPLEKAQAESLARRQAMIEEAVALGADPVLRIDAIKALQQRWQAEAHVVPLDRRQEQKLWDAFRKPIDEAFNRKTAERERGASVASAHDRAVLDASKALEAANAGGDAQQIRAAMAALEAALRGQAQAAA
;
A
#
# COMPACT_ATOMS: atom_id res chain seq x y z
N SER A 1 22.92 -3.55 23.46
CA SER A 1 23.11 -3.98 24.85
C SER A 1 24.55 -4.43 25.00
N ARG A 2 25.29 -3.92 26.00
CA ARG A 2 26.59 -4.54 26.37
C ARG A 2 26.34 -6.04 26.59
N PRO A 3 27.20 -6.96 26.13
CA PRO A 3 27.10 -8.35 26.56
C PRO A 3 27.12 -8.35 28.09
N LYS A 4 26.18 -9.08 28.70
CA LYS A 4 26.04 -9.16 30.15
C LYS A 4 27.30 -9.83 30.68
N VAL A 5 28.20 -9.06 31.28
CA VAL A 5 29.41 -9.58 31.93
C VAL A 5 28.94 -10.51 33.05
N ASP A 6 29.61 -11.64 33.20
CA ASP A 6 29.29 -12.64 34.22
C ASP A 6 29.24 -11.97 35.62
N PRO A 7 28.12 -12.09 36.36
CA PRO A 7 27.98 -11.54 37.70
C PRO A 7 29.13 -11.93 38.65
N GLU A 8 29.70 -13.12 38.50
CA GLU A 8 30.82 -13.58 39.32
C GLU A 8 32.11 -12.80 39.02
N VAL A 9 32.33 -12.43 37.77
CA VAL A 9 33.48 -11.61 37.35
C VAL A 9 33.37 -10.20 37.91
N VAL A 10 32.18 -9.62 37.90
CA VAL A 10 31.89 -8.29 38.48
C VAL A 10 32.07 -8.31 39.99
N ALA A 11 31.52 -9.31 40.69
CA ALA A 11 31.64 -9.45 42.14
C ALA A 11 33.11 -9.62 42.57
N LYS A 12 33.87 -10.46 41.86
CA LYS A 12 35.29 -10.68 42.12
C LYS A 12 36.11 -9.41 41.87
N ALA A 13 35.85 -8.68 40.78
CA ALA A 13 36.53 -7.43 40.49
C ALA A 13 36.26 -6.38 41.58
N ALA A 14 35.00 -6.23 42.01
CA ALA A 14 34.61 -5.31 43.08
C ALA A 14 35.30 -5.66 44.41
N GLN A 15 35.40 -6.94 44.75
CA GLN A 15 36.09 -7.38 45.97
C GLN A 15 37.60 -7.07 45.93
N VAL A 16 38.26 -7.40 44.82
CA VAL A 16 39.72 -7.22 44.69
C VAL A 16 40.08 -5.73 44.64
N VAL A 17 39.29 -4.90 43.93
CA VAL A 17 39.47 -3.44 43.91
C VAL A 17 39.14 -2.82 45.26
N GLY A 18 38.06 -3.27 45.91
CA GLY A 18 37.67 -2.80 47.24
C GLY A 18 38.75 -3.01 48.30
N ALA A 19 39.35 -4.21 48.33
CA ALA A 19 40.44 -4.50 49.29
C ALA A 19 41.69 -3.63 49.05
N ALA A 20 42.05 -3.37 47.79
CA ALA A 20 43.17 -2.49 47.46
C ALA A 20 42.87 -1.02 47.76
N LEU A 21 41.60 -0.60 47.60
CA LEU A 21 41.12 0.73 47.93
C LEU A 21 41.13 0.99 49.43
N GLU A 22 40.60 0.07 50.25
CA GLU A 22 40.60 0.18 51.71
C GLU A 22 42.02 0.34 52.26
N LYS A 23 42.98 -0.40 51.68
CA LYS A 23 44.39 -0.28 52.03
C LYS A 23 44.96 1.12 51.70
N LEU A 24 44.60 1.70 50.56
CA LEU A 24 45.01 3.06 50.22
C LEU A 24 44.38 4.10 51.16
N GLU A 25 43.08 3.97 51.44
CA GLU A 25 42.34 4.84 52.35
C GLU A 25 42.97 4.84 53.76
N GLN A 26 43.34 3.66 54.26
CA GLN A 26 44.01 3.51 55.56
C GLN A 26 45.39 4.19 55.57
N GLU A 27 46.27 3.87 54.63
CA GLU A 27 47.64 4.42 54.60
C GLU A 27 47.65 5.94 54.40
N THR A 28 46.65 6.47 53.68
CA THR A 28 46.47 7.91 53.47
C THR A 28 45.98 8.60 54.75
N ALA A 29 45.05 7.97 55.49
CA ALA A 29 44.55 8.49 56.77
C ALA A 29 45.63 8.50 57.87
N GLU A 30 46.54 7.51 57.86
CA GLU A 30 47.67 7.41 58.80
C GLU A 30 48.82 8.38 58.48
N GLY A 31 48.79 9.05 57.31
CA GLY A 31 49.78 10.07 56.92
C GLY A 31 51.14 9.50 56.47
N HIS A 32 51.21 8.19 56.18
CA HIS A 32 52.43 7.52 55.75
C HIS A 32 52.74 7.77 54.27
N GLY A 33 53.35 8.91 53.91
CA GLY A 33 53.54 9.31 52.51
C GLY A 33 54.19 8.25 51.59
N LYS A 34 55.18 7.48 52.08
CA LYS A 34 55.83 6.41 51.28
C LYS A 34 54.94 5.15 51.15
N ALA A 35 54.16 4.82 52.19
CA ALA A 35 53.27 3.68 52.17
C ALA A 35 51.99 3.97 51.35
N SER A 36 51.47 5.20 51.43
CA SER A 36 50.39 5.72 50.58
C SER A 36 50.75 5.65 49.09
N ALA A 37 51.98 6.05 48.72
CA ALA A 37 52.45 5.94 47.33
C ALA A 37 52.53 4.47 46.85
N GLY A 38 52.99 3.56 47.72
CA GLY A 38 53.01 2.12 47.45
C GLY A 38 51.62 1.51 47.31
N ALA A 39 50.68 1.91 48.18
CA ALA A 39 49.28 1.48 48.13
C ALA A 39 48.58 2.01 46.86
N ALA A 40 48.86 3.26 46.45
CA ALA A 40 48.33 3.84 45.22
C ALA A 40 48.88 3.13 43.97
N ALA A 41 50.16 2.72 43.98
CA ALA A 41 50.73 1.90 42.92
C ALA A 41 50.08 0.50 42.86
N ALA A 42 49.83 -0.13 44.01
CA ALA A 42 49.14 -1.42 44.09
C ALA A 42 47.69 -1.33 43.59
N LEU A 43 46.95 -0.31 44.00
CA LEU A 43 45.59 -0.05 43.53
C LEU A 43 45.56 0.14 41.99
N ARG A 44 46.50 0.92 41.43
CA ARG A 44 46.66 1.05 39.97
C ARG A 44 46.92 -0.28 39.27
N ALA A 45 47.76 -1.14 39.84
CA ALA A 45 48.03 -2.48 39.27
C ALA A 45 46.77 -3.36 39.25
N VAL A 46 45.96 -3.28 40.30
CA VAL A 46 44.67 -3.99 40.37
C VAL A 46 43.69 -3.42 39.33
N LEU A 47 43.54 -2.10 39.27
CA LEU A 47 42.66 -1.42 38.32
C LEU A 47 43.00 -1.73 36.86
N LYS A 48 44.29 -1.90 36.53
CA LYS A 48 44.72 -2.34 35.20
C LYS A 48 44.10 -3.67 34.77
N THR A 49 43.76 -4.56 35.70
CA THR A 49 43.20 -5.88 35.40
C THR A 49 41.69 -5.97 35.67
N GLN A 50 41.20 -5.29 36.72
CA GLN A 50 39.83 -5.42 37.22
C GLN A 50 38.95 -4.19 36.97
N GLY A 51 39.53 -3.03 36.66
CA GLY A 51 38.80 -1.76 36.68
C GLY A 51 37.76 -1.60 35.56
N ARG A 52 37.77 -2.43 34.52
CA ARG A 52 36.67 -2.47 33.52
C ARG A 52 35.36 -3.06 34.06
N HIS A 53 35.40 -3.70 35.23
CA HIS A 53 34.30 -4.47 35.80
C HIS A 53 33.74 -3.86 37.10
N ILE A 54 34.23 -2.69 37.51
CA ILE A 54 33.71 -1.98 38.69
C ILE A 54 32.55 -1.07 38.29
N ASP A 55 31.67 -0.79 39.25
CA ASP A 55 30.57 0.16 39.04
C ASP A 55 31.03 1.61 39.27
N ALA A 56 30.15 2.56 38.90
CA ALA A 56 30.42 3.99 39.01
C ALA A 56 30.62 4.45 40.47
N ALA A 57 30.02 3.77 41.44
CA ALA A 57 30.14 4.13 42.85
C ALA A 57 31.54 3.77 43.38
N LEU A 58 32.03 2.57 43.04
CA LEU A 58 33.37 2.13 43.38
C LEU A 58 34.43 2.95 42.61
N GLU A 59 34.19 3.26 41.34
CA GLU A 59 35.06 4.14 40.54
C GLU A 59 35.20 5.53 41.17
N GLN A 60 34.11 6.13 41.66
CA GLN A 60 34.14 7.43 42.34
C GLN A 60 34.90 7.40 43.68
N ARG A 61 34.77 6.30 44.44
CA ARG A 61 35.54 6.11 45.67
C ARG A 61 37.04 5.96 45.39
N VAL A 62 37.39 5.17 44.37
CA VAL A 62 38.78 5.03 43.90
C VAL A 62 39.35 6.38 43.48
N HIS A 63 38.59 7.18 42.72
CA HIS A 63 39.00 8.53 42.36
C HIS A 63 39.31 9.38 43.60
N THR A 64 38.38 9.42 44.55
CA THR A 64 38.51 10.21 45.78
C THR A 64 39.76 9.81 46.58
N ALA A 65 40.01 8.51 46.73
CA ALA A 65 41.18 8.00 47.44
C ALA A 65 42.50 8.33 46.72
N LEU A 66 42.55 8.23 45.39
CA LEU A 66 43.74 8.57 44.61
C LEU A 66 44.02 10.08 44.62
N VAL A 67 42.99 10.92 44.65
CA VAL A 67 43.14 12.38 44.84
C VAL A 67 43.71 12.69 46.22
N ALA A 68 43.17 12.05 47.27
CA ALA A 68 43.67 12.22 48.64
C ALA A 68 45.14 11.78 48.79
N ALA A 69 45.57 10.77 48.02
CA ALA A 69 46.94 10.30 47.98
C ALA A 69 47.88 11.13 47.06
N GLY A 70 47.38 12.19 46.39
CA GLY A 70 48.18 13.05 45.51
C GLY A 70 48.46 12.49 44.10
N GLU A 71 47.75 11.46 43.66
CA GLU A 71 48.00 10.71 42.42
C GLU A 71 46.95 11.00 41.32
N LEU A 72 46.75 12.28 41.01
CA LEU A 72 45.68 12.75 40.12
C LEU A 72 45.91 12.38 38.64
N GLU A 73 47.14 12.51 38.15
CA GLU A 73 47.49 12.36 36.73
C GLU A 73 47.40 10.90 36.23
N GLY A 74 47.83 9.94 37.06
CA GLY A 74 47.82 8.52 36.72
C GLY A 74 46.40 7.95 36.59
N TRP A 75 45.48 8.44 37.42
CA TRP A 75 44.07 8.03 37.41
C TRP A 75 43.31 8.57 36.19
N GLN A 76 43.44 9.87 35.91
CA GLN A 76 42.78 10.48 34.75
C GLN A 76 43.22 9.83 33.44
N ARG A 77 44.51 9.50 33.31
CA ARG A 77 45.02 8.77 32.15
C ARG A 77 44.43 7.37 32.05
N TRP A 78 44.37 6.63 33.15
CA TRP A 78 43.84 5.27 33.17
C TRP A 78 42.34 5.23 32.82
N SER A 79 41.53 6.09 33.43
CA SER A 79 40.09 6.17 33.16
C SER A 79 39.80 6.58 31.71
N ALA A 80 40.56 7.55 31.16
CA ALA A 80 40.46 7.91 29.74
C ALA A 80 40.86 6.76 28.81
N ASP A 81 41.91 6.00 29.14
CA ASP A 81 42.33 4.82 28.35
C ASP A 81 41.27 3.70 28.39
N GLN A 82 40.54 3.50 29.50
CA GLN A 82 39.41 2.56 29.54
C GLN A 82 38.29 2.95 28.57
N VAL A 83 37.93 4.23 28.51
CA VAL A 83 36.93 4.73 27.54
C VAL A 83 37.42 4.52 26.11
N ARG A 84 38.70 4.78 25.81
CA ARG A 84 39.30 4.55 24.48
C ARG A 84 39.29 3.08 24.08
N GLU A 85 39.61 2.17 25.00
CA GLU A 85 39.54 0.72 24.78
C GLU A 85 38.10 0.27 24.48
N ASP A 86 37.11 0.79 25.23
CA ASP A 86 35.69 0.55 24.99
C ASP A 86 35.23 1.03 23.59
N LEU A 87 35.70 2.22 23.17
CA LEU A 87 35.40 2.79 21.86
C LEU A 87 36.06 1.99 20.73
N LEU A 88 37.30 1.56 20.90
CA LEU A 88 37.99 0.65 19.99
C LEU A 88 37.23 -0.67 19.85
N ALA A 89 36.83 -1.30 20.95
CA ALA A 89 36.06 -2.54 20.93
C ALA A 89 34.73 -2.36 20.18
N LYS A 90 34.04 -1.23 20.38
CA LYS A 90 32.81 -0.90 19.63
C LYS A 90 33.07 -0.69 18.14
N ALA A 91 34.16 -0.02 17.77
CA ALA A 91 34.54 0.20 16.37
C ALA A 91 34.86 -1.12 15.65
N GLU A 92 35.65 -2.00 16.27
CA GLU A 92 35.95 -3.34 15.72
C GLU A 92 34.69 -4.21 15.59
N ALA A 93 33.78 -4.11 16.57
CA ALA A 93 32.54 -4.85 16.55
C ALA A 93 31.57 -4.43 15.43
N LEU A 94 31.78 -3.29 14.76
CA LEU A 94 30.98 -2.90 13.59
C LEU A 94 31.14 -3.87 12.42
N LEU A 95 32.32 -4.47 12.27
CA LEU A 95 32.65 -5.38 11.18
C LEU A 95 32.56 -6.86 11.58
N LYS A 96 32.69 -7.17 12.87
CA LYS A 96 32.69 -8.55 13.40
C LYS A 96 31.30 -9.04 13.82
N ARG A 97 30.22 -8.47 13.27
CA ARG A 97 28.85 -8.86 13.66
C ARG A 97 28.43 -10.20 13.06
N PRO A 98 27.65 -11.03 13.78
CA PRO A 98 27.07 -12.25 13.22
C PRO A 98 26.21 -11.96 11.99
N GLU A 99 26.13 -12.93 11.07
CA GLU A 99 25.22 -12.87 9.92
C GLU A 99 23.78 -12.62 10.39
N GLY A 100 23.06 -11.75 9.68
CA GLY A 100 21.71 -11.32 10.05
C GLY A 100 21.63 -10.19 11.10
N GLN A 101 22.74 -9.82 11.76
CA GLN A 101 22.80 -8.68 12.70
C GLN A 101 23.61 -7.48 12.18
N ALA A 102 24.02 -7.53 10.90
CA ALA A 102 24.74 -6.45 10.25
C ALA A 102 23.93 -5.13 10.29
N LEU A 103 24.61 -4.02 10.55
CA LEU A 103 23.99 -2.71 10.52
C LEU A 103 23.78 -2.28 9.06
N GLY A 104 22.59 -1.74 8.74
CA GLY A 104 22.39 -1.05 7.46
C GLY A 104 23.33 0.16 7.32
N GLY A 105 23.73 0.49 6.09
CA GLY A 105 24.79 1.48 5.84
C GLY A 105 24.55 2.85 6.47
N ARG A 106 23.31 3.36 6.48
CA ARG A 106 22.95 4.61 7.18
C ARG A 106 23.22 4.54 8.68
N LYS A 107 22.90 3.41 9.33
CA LYS A 107 23.12 3.23 10.77
C LYS A 107 24.61 3.08 11.08
N MET A 108 25.35 2.40 10.22
CA MET A 108 26.81 2.28 10.34
C MET A 108 27.48 3.66 10.22
N GLN A 109 27.08 4.48 9.25
CA GLN A 109 27.57 5.86 9.08
C GLN A 109 27.32 6.72 10.33
N GLU A 110 26.10 6.68 10.87
CA GLU A 110 25.75 7.42 12.10
C GLU A 110 26.59 6.94 13.30
N THR A 111 26.76 5.62 13.43
CA THR A 111 27.53 5.03 14.53
C THR A 111 29.00 5.43 14.46
N LEU A 112 29.60 5.44 13.27
CA LEU A 112 30.97 5.91 13.08
C LEU A 112 31.14 7.37 13.47
N ARG A 113 30.19 8.24 13.10
CA ARG A 113 30.19 9.65 13.52
C ARG A 113 30.16 9.78 15.04
N GLN A 114 29.29 9.02 15.71
CA GLN A 114 29.18 9.01 17.17
C GLN A 114 30.45 8.50 17.85
N LEU A 115 31.08 7.44 17.33
CA LEU A 115 32.32 6.91 17.89
C LEU A 115 33.47 7.92 17.79
N ARG A 116 33.64 8.59 16.65
CA ARG A 116 34.68 9.62 16.49
C ARG A 116 34.44 10.82 17.42
N GLU A 117 33.20 11.23 17.62
CA GLU A 117 32.86 12.30 18.57
C GLU A 117 33.11 11.88 20.02
N GLN A 118 32.73 10.67 20.41
CA GLN A 118 33.01 10.13 21.76
C GLN A 118 34.52 10.01 22.01
N TRP A 119 35.30 9.63 21.00
CA TRP A 119 36.76 9.61 21.10
C TRP A 119 37.31 11.01 21.35
N LYS A 120 36.86 12.00 20.58
CA LYS A 120 37.25 13.40 20.75
C LYS A 120 36.92 13.92 22.16
N GLN A 121 35.81 13.49 22.75
CA GLN A 121 35.45 13.83 24.13
C GLN A 121 36.38 13.15 25.14
N ALA A 122 36.71 11.86 24.95
CA ALA A 122 37.64 11.15 25.81
C ALA A 122 39.07 11.72 25.76
N ASP A 123 39.45 12.37 24.65
CA ASP A 123 40.72 13.06 24.48
C ASP A 123 40.74 14.49 25.06
N GLN A 124 39.60 15.06 25.45
CA GLN A 124 39.56 16.37 26.10
C GLN A 124 39.91 16.24 27.59
N GLY A 125 41.17 16.50 27.94
CA GLY A 125 41.63 16.62 29.33
C GLY A 125 42.52 15.47 29.83
N GLY A 126 42.84 14.47 28.99
CA GLY A 126 43.79 13.40 29.30
C GLY A 126 45.01 13.40 28.38
N THR A 127 46.13 12.81 28.83
CA THR A 127 47.31 12.63 27.97
C THR A 127 46.97 11.78 26.74
N PRO A 128 47.39 12.16 25.52
CA PRO A 128 47.11 11.40 24.30
C PRO A 128 47.66 9.97 24.35
N ASN A 129 46.88 9.00 23.85
CA ASN A 129 47.33 7.63 23.65
C ASN A 129 47.38 7.28 22.16
N HIS A 130 48.53 7.57 21.53
CA HIS A 130 48.74 7.37 20.09
C HIS A 130 48.55 5.91 19.63
N GLY A 131 48.87 4.94 20.49
CA GLY A 131 48.73 3.51 20.17
C GLY A 131 47.26 3.08 20.08
N LEU A 132 46.43 3.49 21.05
CA LEU A 132 45.00 3.23 21.00
C LEU A 132 44.32 4.02 19.88
N TRP A 133 44.70 5.28 19.66
CA TRP A 133 44.20 6.08 18.55
C TRP A 133 44.44 5.41 17.20
N LYS A 134 45.66 4.93 16.94
CA LYS A 134 46.00 4.27 15.68
C LYS A 134 45.08 3.07 15.41
N LYS A 135 44.88 2.20 16.41
CA LYS A 135 43.99 1.03 16.27
C LYS A 135 42.53 1.44 16.05
N PHE A 136 42.07 2.47 16.77
CA PHE A 136 40.70 2.97 16.66
C PHE A 136 40.44 3.60 15.29
N ASP A 137 41.37 4.41 14.80
CA ASP A 137 41.26 5.03 13.48
C ASP A 137 41.34 3.97 12.37
N GLU A 138 42.21 2.97 12.48
CA GLU A 138 42.24 1.81 11.58
C GLU A 138 40.89 1.07 11.54
N ALA A 139 40.28 0.79 12.70
CA ALA A 139 38.97 0.15 12.78
C ALA A 139 37.86 1.03 12.18
N CYS A 140 37.86 2.33 12.47
CA CYS A 140 36.91 3.29 11.92
C CYS A 140 37.06 3.43 10.39
N ASN A 141 38.29 3.46 9.87
CA ASN A 141 38.57 3.55 8.44
C ASN A 141 38.14 2.27 7.71
N ALA A 142 38.35 1.09 8.31
CA ALA A 142 37.87 -0.17 7.75
C ALA A 142 36.33 -0.19 7.65
N ALA A 143 35.62 0.26 8.69
CA ALA A 143 34.16 0.37 8.66
C ALA A 143 33.67 1.49 7.73
N HIS A 144 34.43 2.58 7.58
CA HIS A 144 34.10 3.64 6.64
C HIS A 144 34.06 3.15 5.19
N LYS A 145 34.99 2.28 4.78
CA LYS A 145 34.97 1.68 3.43
C LYS A 145 33.68 0.92 3.11
N VAL A 146 33.07 0.28 4.11
CA VAL A 146 31.76 -0.39 3.95
C VAL A 146 30.65 0.63 3.72
N VAL A 147 30.69 1.75 4.44
CA VAL A 147 29.76 2.87 4.24
C VAL A 147 29.94 3.51 2.87
N GLU A 148 31.18 3.72 2.41
CA GLU A 148 31.48 4.26 1.08
C GLU A 148 30.91 3.35 -0.01
N ALA A 149 31.19 2.04 0.05
CA ALA A 149 30.65 1.08 -0.90
C ALA A 149 29.10 1.07 -0.91
N TRP A 150 28.47 1.21 0.26
CA TRP A 150 27.02 1.32 0.36
C TRP A 150 26.50 2.63 -0.25
N LEU A 151 27.15 3.77 0.01
CA LEU A 151 26.77 5.07 -0.57
C LEU A 151 26.89 5.05 -2.09
N ASP A 152 27.98 4.47 -2.61
CA ASP A 152 28.19 4.29 -4.04
C ASP A 152 27.09 3.42 -4.65
N LYS A 153 26.75 2.29 -3.99
CA LYS A 153 25.64 1.44 -4.41
C LYS A 153 24.31 2.20 -4.48
N ILE A 154 23.95 2.94 -3.42
CA ILE A 154 22.70 3.72 -3.39
C ILE A 154 22.69 4.80 -4.48
N ARG A 155 23.83 5.45 -4.73
CA ARG A 155 23.96 6.45 -5.79
C ARG A 155 23.75 5.82 -7.16
N THR A 156 24.36 4.66 -7.41
CA THR A 156 24.22 3.92 -8.67
C THR A 156 22.77 3.45 -8.87
N GLU A 157 22.17 2.79 -7.89
CA GLU A 157 20.77 2.34 -7.96
C GLU A 157 19.81 3.53 -8.20
N SER A 158 20.02 4.66 -7.51
CA SER A 158 19.19 5.85 -7.73
C SER A 158 19.37 6.44 -9.14
N ALA A 159 20.57 6.35 -9.72
CA ALA A 159 20.82 6.81 -11.09
C ALA A 159 20.18 5.86 -12.11
N GLU A 160 20.25 4.55 -11.88
CA GLU A 160 19.61 3.51 -12.70
C GLU A 160 18.08 3.66 -12.69
N HIS A 161 17.45 3.78 -11.51
CA HIS A 161 16.00 3.99 -11.42
C HIS A 161 15.56 5.30 -12.08
N LYS A 162 16.36 6.38 -11.95
CA LYS A 162 16.10 7.64 -12.66
C LYS A 162 16.13 7.43 -14.17
N ALA A 163 17.17 6.76 -14.68
CA ALA A 163 17.31 6.48 -16.11
C ALA A 163 16.18 5.59 -16.63
N GLN A 164 15.79 4.55 -15.88
CA GLN A 164 14.71 3.64 -16.23
C GLN A 164 13.35 4.36 -16.29
N ARG A 165 13.07 5.25 -15.33
CA ARG A 165 11.86 6.08 -15.34
C ARG A 165 11.82 7.04 -16.53
N LEU A 166 12.95 7.67 -16.87
CA LEU A 166 13.04 8.54 -18.05
C LEU A 166 12.85 7.74 -19.35
N ALA A 167 13.48 6.57 -19.47
CA ALA A 167 13.31 5.70 -20.61
C ALA A 167 11.84 5.29 -20.78
N LEU A 168 11.15 4.97 -19.68
CA LEU A 168 9.72 4.65 -19.70
C LEU A 168 8.86 5.83 -20.18
N VAL A 169 9.20 7.07 -19.82
CA VAL A 169 8.51 8.27 -20.33
C VAL A 169 8.69 8.40 -21.84
N GLU A 170 9.91 8.23 -22.35
CA GLU A 170 10.17 8.30 -23.79
C GLU A 170 9.53 7.12 -24.55
N GLU A 171 9.51 5.93 -23.96
CA GLU A 171 8.81 4.76 -24.50
C GLU A 171 7.31 5.03 -24.65
N VAL A 172 6.65 5.61 -23.63
CA VAL A 172 5.23 6.00 -23.72
C VAL A 172 5.00 7.03 -24.82
N LYS A 173 5.89 8.02 -24.98
CA LYS A 173 5.76 9.02 -26.04
C LYS A 173 5.88 8.40 -27.43
N ALA A 174 6.87 7.52 -27.65
CA ALA A 174 7.06 6.83 -28.91
C ALA A 174 5.86 5.93 -29.22
N TRP A 175 5.44 5.12 -28.23
CA TRP A 175 4.27 4.26 -28.34
C TRP A 175 2.99 5.05 -28.67
N ALA A 176 2.79 6.22 -28.05
CA ALA A 176 1.64 7.07 -28.34
C ALA A 176 1.61 7.55 -29.80
N GLN A 177 2.77 7.85 -30.40
CA GLN A 177 2.86 8.25 -31.80
C GLN A 177 2.54 7.08 -32.75
N GLU A 178 3.08 5.89 -32.48
CA GLU A 178 2.83 4.68 -33.27
C GLU A 178 1.34 4.27 -33.23
N HIS A 179 0.71 4.40 -32.07
CA HIS A 179 -0.66 3.95 -31.84
C HIS A 179 -1.73 5.03 -31.98
N ALA A 180 -1.37 6.26 -32.41
CA ALA A 180 -2.29 7.38 -32.55
C ALA A 180 -3.53 7.08 -33.42
N HIS A 181 -3.42 6.11 -34.35
CA HIS A 181 -4.47 5.72 -35.30
C HIS A 181 -4.88 4.24 -35.19
N SER A 182 -4.50 3.53 -34.11
CA SER A 182 -4.60 2.07 -34.01
C SER A 182 -6.04 1.53 -33.99
N GLY A 183 -7.03 2.30 -33.54
CA GLY A 183 -8.44 1.88 -33.46
C GLY A 183 -8.75 0.72 -32.50
N ASP A 184 -7.75 -0.04 -32.04
CA ASP A 184 -7.87 -1.09 -31.03
C ASP A 184 -7.83 -0.48 -29.62
N TRP A 185 -8.97 0.05 -29.22
CA TRP A 185 -9.14 0.70 -27.92
C TRP A 185 -8.92 -0.23 -26.73
N LYS A 186 -9.18 -1.54 -26.89
CA LYS A 186 -8.92 -2.53 -25.82
C LYS A 186 -7.43 -2.76 -25.63
N ALA A 187 -6.65 -2.85 -26.72
CA ALA A 187 -5.20 -2.94 -26.63
C ALA A 187 -4.59 -1.66 -26.05
N ILE A 188 -5.04 -0.48 -26.50
CA ILE A 188 -4.60 0.81 -25.96
C ILE A 188 -4.87 0.87 -24.45
N ASN A 189 -6.09 0.54 -23.99
CA ASN A 189 -6.42 0.57 -22.57
C ASN A 189 -5.54 -0.39 -21.73
N ARG A 190 -5.29 -1.60 -22.22
CA ARG A 190 -4.38 -2.55 -21.55
C ARG A 190 -2.94 -2.02 -21.47
N ALA A 191 -2.43 -1.45 -22.56
CA ALA A 191 -1.07 -0.91 -22.61
C ALA A 191 -0.91 0.26 -21.61
N LEU A 192 -1.88 1.18 -21.55
CA LEU A 192 -1.88 2.29 -20.58
C LEU A 192 -1.81 1.79 -19.13
N HIS A 193 -2.56 0.74 -18.79
CA HIS A 193 -2.47 0.12 -17.47
C HIS A 193 -1.09 -0.49 -17.20
N GLN A 194 -0.52 -1.22 -18.16
CA GLN A 194 0.81 -1.84 -18.03
C GLN A 194 1.91 -0.79 -17.87
N PHE A 195 1.84 0.33 -18.59
CA PHE A 195 2.75 1.46 -18.38
C PHE A 195 2.61 2.01 -16.94
N GLY A 196 1.37 2.15 -16.45
CA GLY A 196 1.08 2.54 -15.06
C GLY A 196 1.71 1.61 -14.02
N ASP A 197 1.63 0.30 -14.23
CA ASP A 197 2.24 -0.71 -13.36
C ASP A 197 3.76 -0.60 -13.39
N ARG A 198 4.36 -0.57 -14.58
CA ARG A 198 5.82 -0.41 -14.76
C ARG A 198 6.37 0.87 -14.13
N TRP A 199 5.61 1.97 -14.18
CA TRP A 199 6.00 3.23 -13.53
C TRP A 199 6.05 3.09 -12.00
N ARG A 200 5.08 2.37 -11.41
CA ARG A 200 5.08 2.07 -9.97
C ARG A 200 6.23 1.15 -9.56
N GLU A 201 6.58 0.21 -10.43
CA GLU A 201 7.60 -0.83 -10.19
C GLU A 201 9.04 -0.40 -10.52
N SER A 202 9.25 0.74 -11.18
CA SER A 202 10.56 1.27 -11.64
C SER A 202 11.55 1.73 -10.55
N GLY A 203 11.48 1.13 -9.35
CA GLY A 203 12.39 1.38 -8.24
C GLY A 203 12.23 2.75 -7.57
N HIS A 204 12.89 2.93 -6.42
CA HIS A 204 12.82 4.16 -5.64
C HIS A 204 13.82 5.21 -6.16
N VAL A 205 13.36 6.46 -6.25
CA VAL A 205 14.19 7.65 -6.49
C VAL A 205 13.92 8.67 -5.39
N GLY A 206 14.92 9.51 -5.08
CA GLY A 206 14.76 10.57 -4.09
C GLY A 206 13.66 11.58 -4.47
N GLU A 207 13.05 12.20 -3.46
CA GLU A 207 11.89 13.10 -3.60
C GLU A 207 12.07 14.18 -4.67
N LYS A 208 13.23 14.84 -4.69
CA LYS A 208 13.54 15.88 -5.69
C LYS A 208 13.48 15.34 -7.12
N VAL A 209 14.11 14.20 -7.37
CA VAL A 209 14.10 13.55 -8.69
C VAL A 209 12.69 13.09 -9.04
N PHE A 210 11.96 12.53 -8.08
CA PHE A 210 10.57 12.14 -8.30
C PHE A 210 9.70 13.35 -8.71
N ALA A 211 9.84 14.48 -8.04
CA ALA A 211 9.11 15.72 -8.36
C ALA A 211 9.43 16.26 -9.75
N GLU A 212 10.65 16.07 -10.25
CA GLU A 212 11.04 16.40 -11.63
C GLU A 212 10.43 15.44 -12.67
N LEU A 213 10.40 14.13 -12.37
CA LEU A 213 9.94 13.11 -13.32
C LEU A 213 8.42 12.94 -13.36
N GLN A 214 7.73 13.14 -12.24
CA GLN A 214 6.28 12.97 -12.13
C GLN A 214 5.47 13.81 -13.14
N PRO A 215 5.74 15.11 -13.37
CA PRO A 215 5.01 15.88 -14.38
C PRO A 215 5.25 15.37 -15.80
N LEU A 216 6.49 14.96 -16.13
CA LEU A 216 6.82 14.39 -17.46
C LEU A 216 6.04 13.10 -17.72
N TRP A 217 5.98 12.23 -16.72
CA TRP A 217 5.17 11.00 -16.75
C TRP A 217 3.68 11.29 -16.96
N LYS A 218 3.11 12.20 -16.14
CA LYS A 218 1.69 12.57 -16.24
C LYS A 218 1.36 13.12 -17.63
N GLN A 219 2.22 13.97 -18.18
CA GLN A 219 2.03 14.52 -19.51
C GLN A 219 2.09 13.44 -20.59
N ALA A 220 3.09 12.56 -20.55
CA ALA A 220 3.25 11.50 -21.54
C ALA A 220 2.05 10.54 -21.55
N ILE A 221 1.60 10.08 -20.37
CA ILE A 221 0.44 9.18 -20.27
C ILE A 221 -0.86 9.88 -20.66
N ALA A 222 -1.05 11.16 -20.30
CA ALA A 222 -2.24 11.90 -20.71
C ALA A 222 -2.33 12.02 -22.24
N LEU A 223 -1.21 12.33 -22.90
CA LEU A 223 -1.15 12.38 -24.36
C LEU A 223 -1.41 11.00 -24.99
N ALA A 224 -0.85 9.94 -24.41
CA ALA A 224 -1.08 8.56 -24.87
C ALA A 224 -2.55 8.12 -24.70
N ALA A 225 -3.25 8.60 -23.67
CA ALA A 225 -4.63 8.27 -23.38
C ALA A 225 -5.65 9.08 -24.19
N GLN A 226 -5.27 10.28 -24.67
CA GLN A 226 -6.17 11.22 -25.32
C GLN A 226 -7.01 10.62 -26.48
N PRO A 227 -6.47 9.77 -27.39
CA PRO A 227 -7.28 9.17 -28.44
C PRO A 227 -8.38 8.24 -27.90
N LEU A 228 -8.05 7.44 -26.87
CA LEU A 228 -9.01 6.56 -26.21
C LEU A 228 -10.09 7.37 -25.49
N GLU A 229 -9.70 8.40 -24.72
CA GLU A 229 -10.64 9.27 -24.00
C GLU A 229 -11.61 9.96 -24.97
N LYS A 230 -11.12 10.42 -26.12
CA LYS A 230 -11.97 10.97 -27.19
C LYS A 230 -12.94 9.92 -27.73
N ALA A 231 -12.47 8.72 -28.06
CA ALA A 231 -13.32 7.64 -28.54
C ALA A 231 -14.38 7.23 -27.50
N GLN A 232 -14.04 7.23 -26.22
CA GLN A 232 -14.97 6.98 -25.11
C GLN A 232 -16.02 8.08 -25.00
N ALA A 233 -15.64 9.36 -25.07
CA ALA A 233 -16.58 10.47 -25.04
C ALA A 233 -17.58 10.41 -26.21
N GLU A 234 -17.11 10.11 -27.42
CA GLU A 234 -17.98 9.92 -28.59
C GLU A 234 -18.87 8.68 -28.45
N SER A 235 -18.35 7.58 -27.91
CA SER A 235 -19.14 6.36 -27.62
C SER A 235 -20.26 6.64 -26.62
N LEU A 236 -19.97 7.40 -25.58
CA LEU A 236 -20.96 7.81 -24.59
C LEU A 236 -22.09 8.61 -25.22
N ALA A 237 -21.78 9.56 -26.11
CA ALA A 237 -22.78 10.32 -26.85
C ALA A 237 -23.65 9.40 -27.74
N ARG A 238 -23.02 8.46 -28.47
CA ARG A 238 -23.75 7.48 -29.29
C ARG A 238 -24.66 6.58 -28.46
N ARG A 239 -24.19 6.09 -27.31
CA ARG A 239 -25.00 5.29 -26.38
C ARG A 239 -26.16 6.09 -25.80
N GLN A 240 -25.95 7.37 -25.48
CA GLN A 240 -27.01 8.23 -25.01
C GLN A 240 -28.10 8.44 -26.08
N ALA A 241 -27.71 8.67 -27.34
CA ALA A 241 -28.66 8.75 -28.45
C ALA A 241 -29.45 7.43 -28.66
N MET A 242 -28.79 6.27 -28.47
CA MET A 242 -29.48 4.97 -28.53
C MET A 242 -30.47 4.77 -27.36
N ILE A 243 -30.20 5.34 -26.18
CA ILE A 243 -31.15 5.34 -25.06
C ILE A 243 -32.38 6.18 -25.41
N GLU A 244 -32.18 7.36 -26.02
CA GLU A 244 -33.29 8.22 -26.47
C GLU A 244 -34.13 7.53 -27.56
N GLU A 245 -33.49 6.84 -28.50
CA GLU A 245 -34.16 6.02 -29.51
C GLU A 245 -34.95 4.86 -28.87
N ALA A 246 -34.39 4.20 -27.84
CA ALA A 246 -35.07 3.15 -27.09
C ALA A 246 -36.30 3.68 -26.33
N VAL A 247 -36.22 4.90 -25.77
CA VAL A 247 -37.37 5.59 -25.15
C VAL A 247 -38.46 5.85 -26.18
N ALA A 248 -38.11 6.38 -27.35
CA ALA A 248 -39.07 6.65 -28.42
C ALA A 248 -39.74 5.36 -28.92
N LEU A 249 -38.98 4.28 -29.13
CA LEU A 249 -39.51 2.97 -29.52
C LEU A 249 -40.37 2.34 -28.43
N GLY A 250 -40.04 2.53 -27.15
CA GLY A 250 -40.83 1.99 -26.03
C GLY A 250 -42.14 2.75 -25.76
N ALA A 251 -42.21 4.01 -26.19
CA ALA A 251 -43.42 4.83 -26.15
C ALA A 251 -44.36 4.58 -27.35
N ASP A 252 -43.86 4.00 -28.44
CA ASP A 252 -44.67 3.68 -29.63
C ASP A 252 -45.78 2.65 -29.28
N PRO A 253 -47.06 2.94 -29.59
CA PRO A 253 -48.16 1.98 -29.40
C PRO A 253 -47.94 0.66 -30.16
N VAL A 254 -47.26 0.72 -31.32
CA VAL A 254 -46.95 -0.45 -32.13
C VAL A 254 -45.51 -0.90 -31.84
N LEU A 255 -45.38 -2.04 -31.18
CA LEU A 255 -44.07 -2.61 -30.87
C LEU A 255 -43.34 -3.08 -32.15
N ARG A 256 -42.42 -2.24 -32.67
CA ARG A 256 -41.58 -2.52 -33.85
C ARG A 256 -40.36 -3.38 -33.48
N ILE A 257 -40.54 -4.70 -33.51
CA ILE A 257 -39.54 -5.69 -33.08
C ILE A 257 -38.25 -5.63 -33.91
N ASP A 258 -38.37 -5.38 -35.21
CA ASP A 258 -37.25 -5.22 -36.14
C ASP A 258 -36.37 -4.02 -35.78
N ALA A 259 -36.99 -2.86 -35.51
CA ALA A 259 -36.28 -1.66 -35.08
C ALA A 259 -35.57 -1.86 -33.73
N ILE A 260 -36.23 -2.51 -32.78
CA ILE A 260 -35.63 -2.85 -31.47
C ILE A 260 -34.42 -3.78 -31.65
N LYS A 261 -34.52 -4.80 -32.50
CA LYS A 261 -33.39 -5.71 -32.79
C LYS A 261 -32.22 -4.96 -33.44
N ALA A 262 -32.49 -4.09 -34.41
CA ALA A 262 -31.46 -3.28 -35.06
C ALA A 262 -30.76 -2.35 -34.05
N LEU A 263 -31.51 -1.73 -33.15
CA LEU A 263 -30.99 -0.87 -32.09
C LEU A 263 -30.12 -1.66 -31.09
N GLN A 264 -30.55 -2.86 -30.67
CA GLN A 264 -29.75 -3.75 -29.80
C GLN A 264 -28.44 -4.17 -30.46
N GLN A 265 -28.44 -4.46 -31.78
CA GLN A 265 -27.21 -4.80 -32.52
C GLN A 265 -26.24 -3.62 -32.57
N ARG A 266 -26.75 -2.39 -32.83
CA ARG A 266 -25.93 -1.16 -32.77
C ARG A 266 -25.32 -0.94 -31.38
N TRP A 267 -26.10 -1.16 -30.33
CA TRP A 267 -25.61 -1.08 -28.95
C TRP A 267 -24.48 -2.08 -28.70
N GLN A 268 -24.65 -3.34 -29.09
CA GLN A 268 -23.65 -4.39 -28.90
C GLN A 268 -22.36 -4.08 -29.68
N ALA A 269 -22.47 -3.62 -30.93
CA ALA A 269 -21.31 -3.22 -31.73
C ALA A 269 -20.53 -2.07 -31.06
N GLU A 270 -21.23 -1.04 -30.60
CA GLU A 270 -20.62 0.10 -29.91
C GLU A 270 -19.94 -0.32 -28.60
N ALA A 271 -20.62 -1.16 -27.80
CA ALA A 271 -20.10 -1.70 -26.55
C ALA A 271 -18.86 -2.59 -26.75
N HIS A 272 -18.83 -3.34 -27.85
CA HIS A 272 -17.71 -4.22 -28.15
C HIS A 272 -16.46 -3.44 -28.54
N VAL A 273 -16.59 -2.33 -29.28
CA VAL A 273 -15.45 -1.60 -29.84
C VAL A 273 -14.79 -0.71 -28.79
N VAL A 274 -15.57 0.05 -28.03
CA VAL A 274 -15.03 1.05 -27.09
C VAL A 274 -15.22 0.59 -25.64
N PRO A 275 -14.12 0.26 -24.92
CA PRO A 275 -14.20 -0.14 -23.52
C PRO A 275 -14.56 1.06 -22.64
N LEU A 276 -15.43 0.85 -21.66
CA LEU A 276 -15.78 1.83 -20.62
C LEU A 276 -15.60 1.20 -19.24
N ASP A 277 -15.67 2.04 -18.20
CA ASP A 277 -15.75 1.54 -16.83
C ASP A 277 -17.02 0.69 -16.63
N ARG A 278 -16.87 -0.45 -15.96
CA ARG A 278 -17.95 -1.44 -15.77
C ARG A 278 -19.18 -0.84 -15.10
N ARG A 279 -19.02 0.07 -14.14
CA ARG A 279 -20.14 0.69 -13.43
C ARG A 279 -20.89 1.66 -14.34
N GLN A 280 -20.16 2.43 -15.14
CA GLN A 280 -20.75 3.34 -16.12
C GLN A 280 -21.49 2.56 -17.22
N GLU A 281 -20.88 1.49 -17.72
CA GLU A 281 -21.49 0.61 -18.73
C GLU A 281 -22.80 -0.01 -18.22
N GLN A 282 -22.80 -0.55 -16.99
CA GLN A 282 -24.01 -1.10 -16.38
C GLN A 282 -25.13 -0.06 -16.30
N LYS A 283 -24.83 1.15 -15.83
CA LYS A 283 -25.81 2.24 -15.71
C LYS A 283 -26.43 2.59 -17.07
N LEU A 284 -25.61 2.66 -18.11
CA LEU A 284 -26.06 2.95 -19.47
C LEU A 284 -26.91 1.82 -20.03
N TRP A 285 -26.51 0.57 -19.79
CA TRP A 285 -27.27 -0.61 -20.21
C TRP A 285 -28.64 -0.69 -19.56
N ASP A 286 -28.73 -0.45 -18.25
CA ASP A 286 -30.00 -0.46 -17.53
C ASP A 286 -30.94 0.64 -18.06
N ALA A 287 -30.40 1.84 -18.32
CA ALA A 287 -31.15 2.96 -18.91
C ALA A 287 -31.64 2.65 -20.34
N PHE A 288 -30.83 1.98 -21.14
CA PHE A 288 -31.18 1.55 -22.50
C PHE A 288 -32.29 0.50 -22.50
N ARG A 289 -32.18 -0.51 -21.62
CA ARG A 289 -33.09 -1.66 -21.62
C ARG A 289 -34.46 -1.35 -21.02
N LYS A 290 -34.51 -0.52 -19.97
CA LYS A 290 -35.74 -0.20 -19.23
C LYS A 290 -36.95 0.17 -20.12
N PRO A 291 -36.89 1.15 -21.04
CA PRO A 291 -38.05 1.54 -21.84
C PRO A 291 -38.53 0.42 -22.78
N ILE A 292 -37.62 -0.43 -23.26
CA ILE A 292 -37.95 -1.57 -24.12
C ILE A 292 -38.67 -2.64 -23.29
N ASP A 293 -38.11 -3.00 -22.12
CA ASP A 293 -38.71 -3.99 -21.22
C ASP A 293 -40.13 -3.55 -20.79
N GLU A 294 -40.31 -2.28 -20.46
CA GLU A 294 -41.63 -1.70 -20.11
C GLU A 294 -42.64 -1.82 -21.27
N ALA A 295 -42.21 -1.60 -22.52
CA ALA A 295 -43.06 -1.72 -23.69
C ALA A 295 -43.48 -3.17 -23.97
N PHE A 296 -42.56 -4.13 -23.84
CA PHE A 296 -42.89 -5.56 -23.93
C PHE A 296 -43.85 -5.98 -22.81
N ASN A 297 -43.62 -5.55 -21.57
CA ASN A 297 -44.51 -5.83 -20.44
C ASN A 297 -45.92 -5.27 -20.66
N ARG A 298 -46.03 -4.04 -21.20
CA ARG A 298 -47.32 -3.44 -21.56
C ARG A 298 -48.06 -4.29 -22.59
N LYS A 299 -47.39 -4.72 -23.66
CA LYS A 299 -47.96 -5.57 -24.72
C LYS A 299 -48.42 -6.93 -24.18
N THR A 300 -47.63 -7.55 -23.31
CA THR A 300 -47.99 -8.81 -22.66
C THR A 300 -49.23 -8.65 -21.80
N ALA A 301 -49.28 -7.60 -20.97
CA ALA A 301 -50.43 -7.30 -20.13
C ALA A 301 -51.70 -7.00 -20.94
N GLU A 302 -51.59 -6.28 -22.08
CA GLU A 302 -52.70 -6.06 -23.00
C GLU A 302 -53.22 -7.36 -23.61
N ARG A 303 -52.33 -8.25 -24.04
CA ARG A 303 -52.69 -9.57 -24.57
C ARG A 303 -53.38 -10.44 -23.51
N GLU A 304 -52.86 -10.45 -22.28
CA GLU A 304 -53.46 -11.19 -21.16
C GLU A 304 -54.85 -10.64 -20.80
N ARG A 305 -55.02 -9.31 -20.77
CA ARG A 305 -56.34 -8.68 -20.59
C ARG A 305 -57.30 -9.10 -21.70
N GLY A 306 -56.88 -9.01 -22.96
CA GLY A 306 -57.69 -9.46 -24.11
C GLY A 306 -58.10 -10.93 -24.01
N ALA A 307 -57.17 -11.80 -23.64
CA ALA A 307 -57.45 -13.23 -23.43
C ALA A 307 -58.42 -13.47 -22.26
N SER A 308 -58.29 -12.72 -21.16
CA SER A 308 -59.21 -12.82 -20.01
C SER A 308 -60.63 -12.36 -20.35
N VAL A 309 -60.78 -11.28 -21.13
CA VAL A 309 -62.09 -10.78 -21.58
C VAL A 309 -62.74 -11.79 -22.52
N ALA A 310 -61.99 -12.35 -23.47
CA ALA A 310 -62.48 -13.40 -24.35
C ALA A 310 -62.93 -14.64 -23.55
N SER A 311 -62.13 -15.09 -22.59
CA SER A 311 -62.48 -16.25 -21.75
C SER A 311 -63.70 -16.01 -20.86
N ALA A 312 -63.86 -14.81 -20.29
CA ALA A 312 -65.05 -14.45 -19.52
C ALA A 312 -66.30 -14.40 -20.40
N HIS A 313 -66.16 -13.92 -21.63
CA HIS A 313 -67.23 -13.90 -22.61
C HIS A 313 -67.65 -15.30 -23.04
N ASP A 314 -66.70 -16.18 -23.36
CA ASP A 314 -66.95 -17.59 -23.68
C ASP A 314 -67.66 -18.32 -22.51
N ARG A 315 -67.25 -18.02 -21.28
CA ARG A 315 -67.90 -18.55 -20.08
C ARG A 315 -69.35 -18.10 -19.96
N ALA A 316 -69.63 -16.81 -20.21
CA ALA A 316 -70.99 -16.27 -20.16
C ALA A 316 -71.92 -16.93 -21.21
N VAL A 317 -71.40 -17.21 -22.41
CA VAL A 317 -72.16 -17.93 -23.45
C VAL A 317 -72.47 -19.38 -23.03
N LEU A 318 -71.47 -20.09 -22.48
CA LEU A 318 -71.67 -21.46 -21.99
C LEU A 318 -72.66 -21.55 -20.83
N ASP A 319 -72.57 -20.63 -19.87
CA ASP A 319 -73.47 -20.60 -18.72
C ASP A 319 -74.90 -20.22 -19.16
N ALA A 320 -75.07 -19.29 -20.11
CA ALA A 320 -76.37 -18.97 -20.71
C ALA A 320 -76.97 -20.14 -21.51
N SER A 321 -76.14 -20.90 -22.23
CA SER A 321 -76.58 -22.11 -22.96
C SER A 321 -77.11 -23.19 -21.99
N LYS A 322 -76.39 -23.45 -20.89
CA LYS A 322 -76.84 -24.39 -19.85
C LYS A 322 -78.12 -23.95 -19.17
N ALA A 323 -78.27 -22.65 -18.92
CA ALA A 323 -79.49 -22.10 -18.34
C ALA A 323 -80.69 -22.29 -19.28
N LEU A 324 -80.50 -22.17 -20.59
CA LEU A 324 -81.52 -22.46 -21.59
C LEU A 324 -81.87 -23.95 -21.67
N GLU A 325 -80.89 -24.85 -21.63
CA GLU A 325 -81.12 -26.29 -21.56
C GLU A 325 -81.93 -26.69 -20.31
N ALA A 326 -81.59 -26.13 -19.16
CA ALA A 326 -82.32 -26.36 -17.91
C ALA A 326 -83.76 -25.81 -17.96
N ALA A 327 -83.97 -24.61 -18.53
CA ALA A 327 -85.29 -24.03 -18.71
C ALA A 327 -86.16 -24.87 -19.67
N ASN A 328 -85.57 -25.40 -20.75
CA ASN A 328 -86.25 -26.30 -21.68
C ASN A 328 -86.67 -27.62 -21.00
N ALA A 329 -85.83 -28.17 -20.12
CA ALA A 329 -86.16 -29.38 -19.36
C ALA A 329 -87.29 -29.16 -18.33
N GLY A 330 -87.41 -27.95 -17.76
CA GLY A 330 -88.44 -27.59 -16.78
C GLY A 330 -89.82 -27.24 -17.36
N GLY A 331 -89.90 -26.94 -18.66
CA GLY A 331 -91.17 -26.72 -19.38
C GLY A 331 -91.90 -25.40 -19.11
N ASP A 332 -91.31 -24.48 -18.33
CA ASP A 332 -91.89 -23.15 -18.07
C ASP A 332 -91.60 -22.20 -19.26
N ALA A 333 -92.64 -21.88 -20.02
CA ALA A 333 -92.57 -21.02 -21.21
C ALA A 333 -92.06 -19.59 -20.92
N GLN A 334 -92.23 -19.06 -19.70
CA GLN A 334 -91.68 -17.76 -19.33
C GLN A 334 -90.18 -17.85 -19.05
N GLN A 335 -89.73 -18.91 -18.38
CA GLN A 335 -88.30 -19.14 -18.12
C GLN A 335 -87.52 -19.43 -19.40
N ILE A 336 -88.09 -20.20 -20.33
CA ILE A 336 -87.48 -20.48 -21.63
C ILE A 336 -87.28 -19.17 -22.41
N ARG A 337 -88.30 -18.31 -22.49
CA ARG A 337 -88.18 -17.01 -23.16
C ARG A 337 -87.13 -16.10 -22.52
N ALA A 338 -87.04 -16.09 -21.19
CA ALA A 338 -86.01 -15.32 -20.48
C ALA A 338 -84.59 -15.85 -20.73
N ALA A 339 -84.41 -17.18 -20.71
CA ALA A 339 -83.12 -17.82 -20.99
C ALA A 339 -82.68 -17.65 -22.46
N MET A 340 -83.62 -17.69 -23.41
CA MET A 340 -83.36 -17.39 -24.83
C MET A 340 -82.90 -15.94 -25.01
N ALA A 341 -83.57 -14.98 -24.37
CA ALA A 341 -83.16 -13.57 -24.42
C ALA A 341 -81.77 -13.35 -23.80
N ALA A 342 -81.44 -14.03 -22.71
CA ALA A 342 -80.13 -13.97 -22.08
C ALA A 342 -79.02 -14.57 -22.96
N LEU A 343 -79.29 -15.69 -23.63
CA LEU A 343 -78.36 -16.30 -24.58
C LEU A 343 -78.15 -15.43 -25.82
N GLU A 344 -79.22 -14.87 -26.39
CA GLU A 344 -79.11 -13.92 -27.51
C GLU A 344 -78.33 -12.65 -27.13
N ALA A 345 -78.51 -12.15 -25.91
CA ALA A 345 -77.74 -11.01 -25.41
C ALA A 345 -76.24 -11.37 -25.27
N ALA A 346 -75.91 -12.55 -24.76
CA ALA A 346 -74.54 -13.04 -24.69
C ALA A 346 -73.91 -13.21 -26.09
N LEU A 347 -74.64 -13.82 -27.04
CA LEU A 347 -74.18 -14.02 -28.43
C LEU A 347 -74.04 -12.71 -29.22
N ARG A 348 -74.93 -11.73 -29.02
CA ARG A 348 -74.77 -10.40 -29.63
C ARG A 348 -73.55 -9.68 -29.08
N GLY A 349 -73.24 -9.86 -27.79
CA GLY A 349 -71.98 -9.42 -27.21
C GLY A 349 -70.76 -10.06 -27.89
N GLN A 350 -70.87 -11.32 -28.35
CA GLN A 350 -69.80 -12.04 -29.08
C GLN A 350 -69.57 -11.45 -30.47
N ALA A 351 -70.66 -11.21 -31.20
CA ALA A 351 -70.62 -10.66 -32.54
C ALA A 351 -70.11 -9.21 -32.57
N GLN A 352 -70.37 -8.43 -31.51
CA GLN A 352 -69.86 -7.07 -31.35
C GLN A 352 -68.41 -7.00 -30.87
N ALA A 353 -67.91 -8.02 -30.16
CA ALA A 353 -66.51 -8.10 -29.74
C ALA A 353 -65.58 -8.67 -30.83
N ALA A 354 -66.13 -9.34 -31.84
CA ALA A 354 -65.40 -9.94 -32.96
C ALA A 354 -65.36 -9.06 -34.24
N ALA A 355 -66.14 -7.98 -34.28
CA ALA A 355 -66.17 -6.97 -35.34
C ALA A 355 -65.30 -5.76 -34.94
#